data_AF-M1ZUH0-F1
#
_entry.id   AF-M1ZUH0-F1
#
_cell.length_a   1.000
_cell.length_b   1.000
_cell.length_c   1.000
_cell.angle_alpha   90.00
_cell.angle_beta   90.00
_cell.angle_gamma   90.00
#
_symmetry.space_group_name_H-M   'P 1'
#
loop_
_entity.id
_entity.type
_entity.pdbx_description
1 polymer ?
#
loop_
_entity_poly.entity_id
_entity_poly.type
_entity_poly.pdbx_seq_one_letter_code
_entity_poly.pdbx_strand_id
1 'polypeptide(L)'
;ECEPTLHHNVYLAENHPELIIKGIKYAMKATNAKKAYIGIKGKRKKAIEVLKEHLKNEENIQIKEVIDIYPSGEERALIHSIFGEWLKPTQIPIEANCVVLNAETLANITRAVENRKPVIDKDITLMGKLKKGIGPHVILQEPIGKSMKDMIEICGGIDGEYGEIIIGGPHTGLPEDIDQSVITKVSGGAVVTMELPEYKGPVGLLVCACAGDEDRLKDIASKMKSEVVAITKCKNVVEVKGTYKCKTPGKCPGQAGAVMYLKSKGAKR
;
A
#
# COMPACT_ATOMS: atom_id res chain seq x y z
N GLU A 1 -3.13 3.40 -5.60
CA GLU A 1 -1.83 3.09 -4.95
C GLU A 1 -1.60 4.02 -3.77
N CYS A 2 -1.51 3.47 -2.56
CA CYS A 2 -1.36 4.28 -1.34
C CYS A 2 -0.04 4.05 -0.62
N GLU A 3 0.43 2.80 -0.63
CA GLU A 3 1.72 2.39 -0.09
C GLU A 3 2.83 3.28 -0.65
N PRO A 4 3.63 3.96 0.19
CA PRO A 4 4.77 4.73 -0.27
C PRO A 4 5.73 3.85 -1.06
N THR A 5 6.55 4.45 -1.91
CA THR A 5 7.54 3.77 -2.78
C THR A 5 7.00 2.82 -3.85
N LEU A 6 5.77 2.30 -3.72
CA LEU A 6 5.15 1.47 -4.76
C LEU A 6 4.59 2.35 -5.88
N HIS A 7 4.90 1.98 -7.12
CA HIS A 7 4.60 2.76 -8.31
C HIS A 7 3.95 1.93 -9.43
N HIS A 8 3.87 0.60 -9.29
CA HIS A 8 3.42 -0.30 -10.36
C HIS A 8 1.98 -0.03 -10.81
N ASN A 9 1.05 0.26 -9.88
CA ASN A 9 -0.33 0.56 -10.27
C ASN A 9 -0.47 1.93 -10.94
N VAL A 10 0.30 2.93 -10.48
CA VAL A 10 0.32 4.24 -11.13
C VAL A 10 0.96 4.12 -12.52
N TYR A 11 2.05 3.36 -12.65
CA TYR A 11 2.68 3.09 -13.93
C TYR A 11 1.71 2.38 -14.88
N LEU A 12 0.95 1.40 -14.40
CA LEU A 12 -0.09 0.73 -15.18
C LEU A 12 -1.16 1.70 -15.65
N ALA A 13 -1.60 2.63 -14.79
CA ALA A 13 -2.58 3.66 -15.17
C ALA A 13 -2.04 4.70 -16.16
N GLU A 14 -0.73 4.96 -16.15
CA GLU A 14 -0.10 5.90 -17.09
C GLU A 14 0.20 5.28 -18.45
N ASN A 15 0.59 4.01 -18.50
CA ASN A 15 1.12 3.37 -19.71
C ASN A 15 0.16 2.34 -20.33
N HIS A 16 -0.76 1.78 -19.52
CA HIS A 16 -1.75 0.79 -19.96
C HIS A 16 -3.17 1.07 -19.40
N PRO A 17 -3.67 2.32 -19.49
CA PRO A 17 -4.99 2.71 -18.96
C PRO A 17 -6.14 1.86 -19.52
N GLU A 18 -6.02 1.39 -20.76
CA GLU A 18 -7.01 0.56 -21.46
C GLU A 18 -7.28 -0.75 -20.73
N LEU A 19 -6.26 -1.38 -20.13
CA LEU A 19 -6.42 -2.62 -19.37
C LEU A 19 -7.27 -2.38 -18.12
N ILE A 20 -7.05 -1.26 -17.43
CA ILE A 20 -7.81 -0.89 -16.24
C ILE A 20 -9.26 -0.58 -16.62
N ILE A 21 -9.48 0.23 -17.66
CA ILE A 21 -10.82 0.69 -18.07
C ILE A 21 -11.67 -0.48 -18.56
N LYS A 22 -11.12 -1.38 -19.40
CA LYS A 22 -11.81 -2.62 -19.79
C LYS A 22 -12.15 -3.49 -18.57
N GLY A 23 -11.22 -3.58 -17.61
CA GLY A 23 -11.39 -4.33 -16.37
C GLY A 23 -12.56 -3.80 -15.55
N ILE A 24 -12.68 -2.47 -15.46
CA ILE A 24 -13.82 -1.80 -14.83
C ILE A 24 -15.11 -2.19 -15.53
N LYS A 25 -15.16 -2.14 -16.87
CA LYS A 25 -16.37 -2.48 -17.64
C LYS A 25 -16.80 -3.94 -17.43
N TYR A 26 -15.84 -4.87 -17.39
CA TYR A 26 -16.14 -6.27 -17.09
C TYR A 26 -16.64 -6.46 -15.66
N ALA A 27 -16.00 -5.82 -14.67
CA ALA A 27 -16.44 -5.85 -13.28
C ALA A 27 -17.84 -5.25 -13.10
N MET A 28 -18.13 -4.11 -13.76
CA MET A 28 -19.45 -3.49 -13.74
C MET A 28 -20.52 -4.43 -14.32
N LYS A 29 -20.24 -5.08 -15.45
CA LYS A 29 -21.15 -6.06 -16.04
C LYS A 29 -21.40 -7.25 -15.11
N ALA A 30 -20.36 -7.81 -14.51
CA ALA A 30 -20.47 -8.96 -13.61
C ALA A 30 -21.23 -8.65 -12.32
N THR A 31 -21.14 -7.41 -11.83
CA THR A 31 -21.78 -6.97 -10.58
C THR A 31 -23.09 -6.21 -10.79
N ASN A 32 -23.47 -5.95 -12.05
CA ASN A 32 -24.58 -5.07 -12.42
C ASN A 32 -24.44 -3.63 -11.87
N ALA A 33 -23.20 -3.19 -11.60
CA ALA A 33 -22.92 -1.85 -11.11
C ALA A 33 -23.16 -0.81 -12.21
N LYS A 34 -23.92 0.24 -11.89
CA LYS A 34 -24.30 1.30 -12.84
C LYS A 34 -23.24 2.40 -12.97
N LYS A 35 -22.37 2.56 -11.97
CA LYS A 35 -21.33 3.58 -11.92
C LYS A 35 -20.05 2.99 -11.36
N ALA A 36 -18.92 3.52 -11.81
CA ALA A 36 -17.60 3.22 -11.26
C ALA A 36 -16.83 4.50 -10.94
N TYR A 37 -15.96 4.42 -9.93
CA TYR A 37 -15.11 5.51 -9.50
C TYR A 37 -13.65 5.06 -9.45
N ILE A 38 -12.77 5.80 -10.11
CA ILE A 38 -11.32 5.63 -10.02
C ILE A 38 -10.78 6.60 -8.98
N GLY A 39 -10.49 6.09 -7.79
CA GLY A 39 -9.82 6.84 -6.73
C GLY A 39 -8.32 6.98 -7.01
N ILE A 40 -7.85 8.21 -7.21
CA ILE A 40 -6.44 8.47 -7.51
C ILE A 40 -5.93 9.70 -6.76
N LYS A 41 -4.71 9.64 -6.23
CA LYS A 41 -4.12 10.77 -5.50
C LYS A 41 -3.93 11.95 -6.44
N GLY A 42 -4.39 13.14 -6.03
CA GLY A 42 -4.39 14.33 -6.89
C GLY A 42 -3.01 14.73 -7.44
N LYS A 43 -1.92 14.36 -6.76
CA LYS A 43 -0.54 14.60 -7.25
C LYS A 43 -0.16 13.80 -8.51
N ARG A 44 -0.88 12.73 -8.84
CA ARG A 44 -0.59 11.87 -10.01
C ARG A 44 -1.20 12.48 -11.28
N LYS A 45 -0.80 13.72 -11.60
CA LYS A 45 -1.41 14.52 -12.68
C LYS A 45 -1.32 13.85 -14.05
N LYS A 46 -0.18 13.24 -14.37
CA LYS A 46 0.00 12.48 -15.62
C LYS A 46 -0.99 11.32 -15.75
N ALA A 47 -1.09 10.47 -14.73
CA ALA A 47 -2.06 9.37 -14.72
C ALA A 47 -3.52 9.87 -14.83
N ILE A 48 -3.85 10.97 -14.14
CA ILE A 48 -5.19 11.57 -14.21
C ILE A 48 -5.50 12.04 -15.64
N GLU A 49 -4.56 12.72 -16.29
CA GLU A 49 -4.70 13.21 -17.66
C GLU A 49 -4.90 12.05 -18.64
N VAL A 50 -4.03 11.04 -18.59
CA VAL A 50 -4.13 9.83 -19.42
C VAL A 50 -5.47 9.13 -19.22
N LEU A 51 -5.91 8.93 -17.97
CA LEU A 51 -7.21 8.31 -17.69
C LEU A 51 -8.38 9.17 -18.20
N LYS A 52 -8.33 10.51 -18.05
CA LYS A 52 -9.38 11.40 -18.57
C LYS A 52 -9.52 11.27 -20.08
N GLU A 53 -8.41 11.22 -20.81
CA GLU A 53 -8.41 11.06 -22.26
C GLU A 53 -9.10 9.76 -22.68
N HIS A 54 -8.85 8.65 -21.98
CA HIS A 54 -9.44 7.35 -22.27
C HIS A 54 -10.90 7.20 -21.80
N LEU A 55 -11.38 8.10 -20.94
CA LEU A 55 -12.74 8.09 -20.39
C LEU A 55 -13.69 9.06 -21.12
N LYS A 56 -13.25 9.77 -22.16
CA LYS A 56 -14.07 10.76 -22.89
C LYS A 56 -15.44 10.22 -23.34
N ASN A 57 -15.51 8.94 -23.67
CA ASN A 57 -16.73 8.27 -24.14
C ASN A 57 -17.38 7.35 -23.07
N GLU A 58 -16.92 7.42 -21.82
CA GLU A 58 -17.34 6.51 -20.74
C GLU A 58 -18.08 7.29 -19.64
N GLU A 59 -19.36 7.61 -19.86
CA GLU A 59 -20.17 8.47 -18.97
C GLU A 59 -20.34 7.90 -17.54
N ASN A 60 -20.26 6.58 -17.39
CA ASN A 60 -20.51 5.88 -16.13
C ASN A 60 -19.24 5.65 -15.29
N ILE A 61 -18.06 6.06 -15.76
CA ILE A 61 -16.78 5.87 -15.06
C ILE A 61 -16.19 7.25 -14.76
N GLN A 62 -16.00 7.55 -13.48
CA GLN A 62 -15.54 8.87 -13.03
C GLN A 62 -14.22 8.80 -12.27
N ILE A 63 -13.33 9.76 -12.52
CA ILE A 63 -12.13 9.93 -11.71
C ILE A 63 -12.47 10.77 -10.48
N LYS A 64 -12.03 10.33 -9.31
CA LYS A 64 -12.11 11.08 -8.05
C LYS A 64 -10.72 11.26 -7.48
N GLU A 65 -10.30 12.53 -7.40
CA GLU A 65 -9.05 12.87 -6.72
C GLU A 65 -9.22 12.63 -5.21
N VAL A 66 -8.33 11.84 -4.62
CA VAL A 66 -8.25 11.60 -3.18
C VAL A 66 -7.07 12.35 -2.58
N ILE A 67 -7.18 12.64 -1.27
CA ILE A 67 -6.12 13.29 -0.51
C ILE A 67 -4.84 12.46 -0.51
N ASP A 68 -3.70 13.15 -0.58
CA ASP A 68 -2.37 12.53 -0.57
C ASP A 68 -1.91 12.24 0.86
N ILE A 69 -2.62 11.34 1.53
CA ILE A 69 -2.26 10.83 2.86
C ILE A 69 -2.40 9.32 2.88
N TYR A 70 -1.53 8.65 3.63
CA TYR A 70 -1.72 7.23 3.93
C TYR A 70 -2.69 7.07 5.12
N PRO A 71 -3.62 6.10 5.11
CA PRO A 71 -3.94 5.12 4.06
C PRO A 71 -5.18 5.50 3.21
N SER A 72 -5.15 6.55 2.38
CA SER A 72 -6.30 6.93 1.53
C SER A 72 -6.75 5.86 0.50
N GLY A 73 -5.94 4.82 0.27
CA GLY A 73 -6.30 3.69 -0.57
C GLY A 73 -6.87 2.49 0.19
N GLU A 74 -7.00 2.56 1.51
CA GLU A 74 -7.79 1.59 2.27
C GLU A 74 -9.27 1.75 1.90
N GLU A 75 -9.99 0.64 1.82
CA GLU A 75 -11.32 0.58 1.22
C GLU A 75 -12.34 1.50 1.92
N ARG A 76 -12.32 1.59 3.25
CA ARG A 76 -13.22 2.47 4.01
C ARG A 76 -12.83 3.94 3.86
N ALA A 77 -11.54 4.26 3.84
CA ALA A 77 -11.04 5.62 3.56
C ALA A 77 -11.40 6.08 2.14
N LEU A 78 -11.33 5.18 1.16
CA LEU A 78 -11.66 5.46 -0.22
C LEU A 78 -13.17 5.70 -0.40
N ILE A 79 -14.01 4.83 0.18
CA ILE A 79 -15.47 5.01 0.20
C ILE A 79 -15.83 6.35 0.84
N HIS A 80 -15.23 6.68 2.00
CA HIS A 80 -15.45 7.98 2.64
C HIS A 80 -15.03 9.15 1.76
N SER A 81 -13.89 9.05 1.06
CA SER A 81 -13.41 10.13 0.19
C SER A 81 -14.33 10.40 -0.99
N ILE A 82 -15.06 9.39 -1.47
CA ILE A 82 -15.95 9.51 -2.63
C ILE A 82 -17.38 9.88 -2.21
N PHE A 83 -17.90 9.24 -1.16
CA PHE A 83 -19.31 9.34 -0.76
C PHE A 83 -19.53 10.13 0.53
N GLY A 84 -18.48 10.48 1.27
CA GLY A 84 -18.58 11.21 2.54
C GLY A 84 -18.94 10.33 3.74
N GLU A 85 -19.11 9.03 3.55
CA GLU A 85 -19.61 8.10 4.57
C GLU A 85 -18.51 7.24 5.18
N TRP A 86 -18.46 7.16 6.51
CA TRP A 86 -17.58 6.23 7.20
C TRP A 86 -18.30 4.91 7.49
N LEU A 87 -17.77 3.83 6.94
CA LEU A 87 -18.09 2.50 7.39
C LEU A 87 -17.54 2.27 8.81
N LYS A 88 -18.29 1.55 9.65
CA LYS A 88 -17.83 1.10 10.97
C LYS A 88 -16.63 0.16 10.82
N PRO A 89 -15.74 0.06 11.82
CA PRO A 89 -14.59 -0.86 11.78
C PRO A 89 -14.91 -2.34 11.50
N THR A 90 -16.14 -2.77 11.77
CA THR A 90 -16.63 -4.13 11.54
C THR A 90 -17.27 -4.33 10.17
N GLN A 91 -17.53 -3.26 9.43
CA GLN A 91 -18.19 -3.28 8.12
C GLN A 91 -17.16 -3.35 6.99
N ILE A 92 -17.54 -4.00 5.91
CA ILE A 92 -16.75 -4.10 4.67
C ILE A 92 -17.42 -3.26 3.55
N PRO A 93 -16.85 -3.17 2.34
CA PRO A 93 -17.42 -2.35 1.27
C PRO A 93 -18.86 -2.69 0.84
N ILE A 94 -19.29 -3.94 1.01
CA ILE A 94 -20.61 -4.38 0.55
C ILE A 94 -21.73 -3.70 1.34
N GLU A 95 -21.49 -3.32 2.59
CA GLU A 95 -22.44 -2.54 3.41
C GLU A 95 -22.69 -1.14 2.87
N ALA A 96 -21.77 -0.61 2.04
CA ALA A 96 -21.97 0.62 1.26
C ALA A 96 -22.43 0.34 -0.18
N ASN A 97 -22.88 -0.88 -0.50
CA ASN A 97 -23.18 -1.35 -1.86
C ASN A 97 -22.03 -1.13 -2.84
N CYS A 98 -20.79 -1.27 -2.36
CA CYS A 98 -19.59 -1.04 -3.14
C CYS A 98 -18.77 -2.32 -3.30
N VAL A 99 -18.11 -2.44 -4.46
CA VAL A 99 -17.02 -3.39 -4.68
C VAL A 99 -15.76 -2.56 -4.93
N VAL A 100 -14.75 -2.75 -4.10
CA VAL A 100 -13.47 -2.02 -4.20
C VAL A 100 -12.43 -2.96 -4.79
N LEU A 101 -11.86 -2.58 -5.94
CA LEU A 101 -10.88 -3.37 -6.68
C LEU A 101 -9.60 -2.57 -6.88
N ASN A 102 -8.46 -3.25 -6.73
CA ASN A 102 -7.16 -2.68 -7.04
C ASN A 102 -7.00 -2.53 -8.58
N ALA A 103 -6.19 -1.54 -9.01
CA ALA A 103 -5.92 -1.28 -10.43
C ALA A 103 -5.32 -2.49 -11.17
N GLU A 104 -4.34 -3.18 -10.58
CA GLU A 104 -3.77 -4.40 -11.15
C GLU A 104 -4.80 -5.53 -11.22
N THR A 105 -5.69 -5.63 -10.22
CA THR A 105 -6.80 -6.59 -10.27
C THR A 105 -7.70 -6.33 -11.48
N LEU A 106 -8.03 -5.07 -11.76
CA LEU A 106 -8.81 -4.69 -12.95
C LEU A 106 -8.09 -5.06 -14.24
N ALA A 107 -6.79 -4.78 -14.35
CA ALA A 107 -6.00 -5.20 -15.50
C ALA A 107 -5.96 -6.73 -15.66
N ASN A 108 -5.86 -7.47 -14.56
CA ASN A 108 -5.91 -8.93 -14.56
C ASN A 108 -7.28 -9.48 -14.96
N ILE A 109 -8.39 -8.80 -14.62
CA ILE A 109 -9.73 -9.15 -15.13
C ILE A 109 -9.74 -9.04 -16.66
N THR A 110 -9.20 -7.97 -17.23
CA THR A 110 -9.10 -7.82 -18.70
C THR A 110 -8.30 -8.97 -19.32
N ARG A 111 -7.13 -9.30 -18.77
CA ARG A 111 -6.28 -10.40 -19.25
C ARG A 111 -6.99 -11.75 -19.13
N ALA A 112 -7.73 -11.98 -18.05
CA ALA A 112 -8.49 -13.22 -17.86
C ALA A 112 -9.62 -13.36 -18.88
N VAL A 113 -10.35 -12.27 -19.16
CA VAL A 113 -11.49 -12.29 -20.09
C VAL A 113 -11.03 -12.36 -21.54
N GLU A 114 -10.08 -11.51 -21.94
CA GLU A 114 -9.67 -11.39 -23.35
C GLU A 114 -8.64 -12.46 -23.74
N ASN A 115 -7.71 -12.78 -22.84
CA ASN A 115 -6.57 -13.66 -23.16
C ASN A 115 -6.66 -15.03 -22.49
N ARG A 116 -7.72 -15.30 -21.71
CA ARG A 116 -7.85 -16.51 -20.86
C ARG A 116 -6.64 -16.73 -19.95
N LYS A 117 -5.98 -15.65 -19.56
CA LYS A 117 -4.77 -15.69 -18.74
C LYS A 117 -5.16 -15.63 -17.26
N PRO A 118 -4.96 -16.71 -16.48
CA PRO A 118 -5.15 -16.66 -15.03
C PRO A 118 -4.10 -15.75 -14.37
N VAL A 119 -4.28 -15.42 -13.09
CA VAL A 119 -3.30 -14.63 -12.33
C VAL A 119 -2.10 -15.52 -11.98
N ILE A 120 -1.14 -15.55 -12.90
CA ILE A 120 0.14 -16.27 -12.77
C ILE A 120 1.33 -15.32 -12.70
N ASP A 121 1.09 -14.03 -12.92
CA ASP A 121 2.11 -12.98 -12.89
C ASP A 121 1.70 -11.85 -11.95
N LYS A 122 2.69 -11.11 -11.48
CA LYS A 122 2.57 -9.98 -10.56
C LYS A 122 3.34 -8.78 -11.09
N ASP A 123 2.71 -7.61 -11.05
CA ASP A 123 3.38 -6.34 -11.29
C ASP A 123 4.07 -5.90 -9.98
N ILE A 124 5.34 -5.56 -10.00
CA ILE A 124 6.14 -5.29 -8.80
C ILE A 124 6.94 -4.00 -8.92
N THR A 125 7.13 -3.31 -7.79
CA THR A 125 8.06 -2.18 -7.68
C THR A 125 9.23 -2.54 -6.78
N LEU A 126 10.45 -2.37 -7.27
CA LEU A 126 11.68 -2.49 -6.47
C LEU A 126 12.25 -1.10 -6.21
N MET A 127 12.68 -0.83 -4.99
CA MET A 127 13.20 0.50 -4.63
C MET A 127 14.26 0.40 -3.51
N GLY A 128 15.02 1.47 -3.32
CA GLY A 128 15.99 1.59 -2.22
C GLY A 128 17.42 1.34 -2.69
N LYS A 129 18.26 0.71 -1.87
CA LYS A 129 19.70 0.53 -2.14
C LYS A 129 19.96 -0.49 -3.27
N LEU A 130 19.68 -0.08 -4.50
CA LEU A 130 19.84 -0.85 -5.73
C LEU A 130 20.85 -0.16 -6.66
N LYS A 131 21.70 -0.93 -7.36
CA LYS A 131 22.77 -0.34 -8.19
C LYS A 131 22.26 0.47 -9.39
N LYS A 132 21.06 0.17 -9.91
CA LYS A 132 20.41 0.99 -10.95
C LYS A 132 19.78 2.29 -10.43
N GLY A 133 19.98 2.61 -9.14
CA GLY A 133 19.55 3.86 -8.52
C GLY A 133 18.44 3.65 -7.50
N ILE A 134 18.31 4.64 -6.60
CA ILE A 134 17.42 4.55 -5.43
C ILE A 134 15.92 4.73 -5.73
N GLY A 135 15.60 5.15 -6.95
CA GLY A 135 14.24 5.38 -7.41
C GLY A 135 13.42 4.09 -7.56
N PRO A 136 12.10 4.20 -7.79
CA PRO A 136 11.25 3.04 -8.04
C PRO A 136 11.54 2.44 -9.42
N HIS A 137 11.83 1.14 -9.45
CA HIS A 137 11.94 0.32 -10.65
C HIS A 137 10.67 -0.51 -10.78
N VAL A 138 9.85 -0.20 -11.79
CA VAL A 138 8.61 -0.93 -12.04
C VAL A 138 8.86 -2.03 -13.05
N ILE A 139 8.48 -3.25 -12.70
CA ILE A 139 8.60 -4.43 -13.56
C ILE A 139 7.21 -5.07 -13.60
N LEU A 140 6.65 -5.23 -14.79
CA LEU A 140 5.29 -5.73 -14.98
C LEU A 140 5.32 -7.21 -15.35
N GLN A 141 4.29 -7.93 -14.91
CA GLN A 141 4.01 -9.30 -15.33
C GLN A 141 5.16 -10.28 -15.07
N GLU A 142 5.73 -10.24 -13.87
CA GLU A 142 6.73 -11.21 -13.44
C GLU A 142 6.09 -12.47 -12.84
N PRO A 143 6.58 -13.68 -13.16
CA PRO A 143 5.97 -14.92 -12.68
C PRO A 143 5.89 -14.99 -11.16
N ILE A 144 4.72 -15.37 -10.65
CA ILE A 144 4.56 -15.76 -9.25
C ILE A 144 5.45 -16.99 -9.00
N GLY A 145 6.23 -16.94 -7.93
CA GLY A 145 7.24 -17.94 -7.58
C GLY A 145 8.65 -17.59 -8.03
N LYS A 146 8.85 -16.54 -8.84
CA LYS A 146 10.18 -16.06 -9.20
C LYS A 146 10.93 -15.55 -7.95
N SER A 147 12.23 -15.82 -7.87
CA SER A 147 13.05 -15.44 -6.73
C SER A 147 13.14 -13.92 -6.57
N MET A 148 13.00 -13.42 -5.34
CA MET A 148 13.22 -12.00 -5.03
C MET A 148 14.67 -11.58 -5.30
N LYS A 149 15.62 -12.52 -5.16
CA LYS A 149 17.02 -12.31 -5.52
C LYS A 149 17.18 -11.99 -6.99
N ASP A 150 16.59 -12.80 -7.87
CA ASP A 150 16.63 -12.57 -9.33
C ASP A 150 16.00 -11.22 -9.69
N MET A 151 14.94 -10.84 -8.99
CA MET A 151 14.29 -9.55 -9.15
C MET A 151 15.23 -8.38 -8.80
N ILE A 152 15.95 -8.48 -7.69
CA ILE A 152 16.95 -7.48 -7.29
C ILE A 152 18.13 -7.44 -8.27
N GLU A 153 18.55 -8.58 -8.82
CA GLU A 153 19.59 -8.65 -9.86
C GLU A 153 19.16 -7.98 -11.18
N ILE A 154 17.87 -8.04 -11.56
CA ILE A 154 17.33 -7.25 -12.68
C ILE A 154 17.54 -5.74 -12.44
N CYS A 155 17.51 -5.30 -11.18
CA CYS A 155 17.82 -3.94 -10.75
C CYS A 155 19.33 -3.67 -10.52
N GLY A 156 20.21 -4.58 -10.95
CA GLY A 156 21.66 -4.47 -10.86
C GLY A 156 22.25 -4.96 -9.53
N GLY A 157 21.44 -5.58 -8.67
CA GLY A 157 21.86 -6.03 -7.35
C GLY A 157 21.79 -4.93 -6.29
N ILE A 158 22.14 -5.29 -5.05
CA ILE A 158 22.17 -4.38 -3.91
C ILE A 158 23.40 -3.46 -3.99
N ASP A 159 23.19 -2.19 -3.66
CA ASP A 159 24.25 -1.17 -3.61
C ASP A 159 24.83 -1.03 -2.20
N GLY A 160 25.92 -1.74 -1.91
CA GLY A 160 26.62 -1.69 -0.63
C GLY A 160 25.86 -2.33 0.54
N GLU A 161 26.13 -1.86 1.75
CA GLU A 161 25.47 -2.36 2.97
C GLU A 161 24.01 -1.89 3.06
N TYR A 162 23.12 -2.74 3.55
CA TYR A 162 21.70 -2.46 3.65
C TYR A 162 21.15 -2.89 5.02
N GLY A 163 20.02 -2.33 5.41
CA GLY A 163 19.37 -2.69 6.67
C GLY A 163 18.52 -3.95 6.53
N GLU A 164 17.43 -3.84 5.79
CA GLU A 164 16.45 -4.90 5.62
C GLU A 164 15.95 -4.93 4.17
N ILE A 165 15.38 -6.07 3.78
CA ILE A 165 14.59 -6.18 2.56
C ILE A 165 13.14 -6.34 3.00
N ILE A 166 12.34 -5.31 2.73
CA ILE A 166 10.93 -5.29 3.12
C ILE A 166 10.09 -5.63 1.90
N ILE A 167 9.39 -6.77 1.94
CA ILE A 167 8.48 -7.19 0.87
C ILE A 167 7.05 -6.76 1.23
N GLY A 168 6.37 -6.07 0.32
CA GLY A 168 5.02 -5.53 0.50
C GLY A 168 4.96 -4.01 0.72
N GLY A 169 6.11 -3.33 0.74
CA GLY A 169 6.21 -1.88 0.93
C GLY A 169 6.44 -1.45 2.40
N PRO A 170 6.77 -0.17 2.64
CA PRO A 170 7.27 0.29 3.94
C PRO A 170 6.26 0.24 5.11
N HIS A 171 4.96 0.28 4.86
CA HIS A 171 3.91 0.27 5.89
C HIS A 171 3.23 -1.10 6.05
N THR A 172 2.99 -1.82 4.96
CA THR A 172 2.33 -3.14 5.01
C THR A 172 3.28 -4.33 4.90
N GLY A 173 4.53 -4.10 4.49
CA GLY A 173 5.50 -5.16 4.28
C GLY A 173 6.24 -5.59 5.54
N LEU A 174 6.87 -6.75 5.45
CA LEU A 174 7.67 -7.35 6.51
C LEU A 174 9.12 -7.57 6.04
N PRO A 175 10.09 -7.54 6.96
CA PRO A 175 11.46 -7.94 6.65
C PRO A 175 11.49 -9.43 6.31
N GLU A 176 12.10 -9.78 5.19
CA GLU A 176 12.15 -11.14 4.66
C GLU A 176 13.57 -11.52 4.26
N ASP A 177 13.87 -12.82 4.27
CA ASP A 177 15.15 -13.35 3.78
C ASP A 177 15.14 -13.41 2.25
N ILE A 178 16.01 -12.65 1.60
CA ILE A 178 16.10 -12.56 0.13
C ILE A 178 16.34 -13.90 -0.55
N ASP A 179 17.12 -14.80 0.07
CA ASP A 179 17.48 -16.08 -0.54
C ASP A 179 16.32 -17.09 -0.48
N GLN A 180 15.36 -16.87 0.40
CA GLN A 180 14.16 -17.72 0.56
C GLN A 180 12.90 -17.08 -0.04
N SER A 181 12.94 -15.77 -0.27
CA SER A 181 11.79 -14.99 -0.72
C SER A 181 11.49 -15.17 -2.20
N VAL A 182 10.20 -15.26 -2.51
CA VAL A 182 9.69 -15.31 -3.88
C VAL A 182 8.60 -14.27 -4.10
N ILE A 183 8.35 -13.92 -5.36
CA ILE A 183 7.19 -13.13 -5.74
C ILE A 183 5.93 -13.95 -5.45
N THR A 184 5.00 -13.36 -4.72
CA THR A 184 3.66 -13.90 -4.48
C THR A 184 2.60 -12.97 -5.05
N LYS A 185 1.34 -13.42 -5.07
CA LYS A 185 0.20 -12.58 -5.48
C LYS A 185 0.05 -11.28 -4.66
N VAL A 186 0.62 -11.23 -3.45
CA VAL A 186 0.54 -10.05 -2.55
C VAL A 186 1.83 -9.21 -2.55
N SER A 187 2.87 -9.64 -3.28
CA SER A 187 4.16 -8.94 -3.35
C SER A 187 4.06 -7.68 -4.24
N GLY A 188 3.47 -6.61 -3.72
CA GLY A 188 3.33 -5.33 -4.43
C GLY A 188 4.67 -4.60 -4.67
N GLY A 189 5.70 -4.94 -3.90
CA GLY A 189 7.05 -4.40 -4.08
C GLY A 189 8.05 -4.96 -3.09
N ALA A 190 9.32 -4.64 -3.30
CA ALA A 190 10.37 -4.86 -2.32
C ALA A 190 11.21 -3.59 -2.14
N VAL A 191 11.55 -3.28 -0.90
CA VAL A 191 12.36 -2.11 -0.54
C VAL A 191 13.64 -2.59 0.13
N VAL A 192 14.77 -2.31 -0.50
CA VAL A 192 16.10 -2.52 0.10
C VAL A 192 16.44 -1.28 0.91
N THR A 193 16.31 -1.36 2.23
CA THR A 193 16.44 -0.18 3.09
C THR A 193 17.90 0.21 3.29
N MET A 194 18.14 1.48 3.62
CA MET A 194 19.38 1.83 4.31
C MET A 194 19.45 1.11 5.67
N GLU A 195 20.64 1.05 6.25
CA GLU A 195 20.82 0.63 7.63
C GLU A 195 19.96 1.49 8.56
N LEU A 196 19.34 0.84 9.54
CA LEU A 196 18.51 1.54 10.51
C LEU A 196 19.42 2.41 11.41
N PRO A 197 19.06 3.68 11.65
CA PRO A 197 19.86 4.55 12.49
C PRO A 197 19.87 4.03 13.94
N GLU A 198 21.04 4.03 14.57
CA GLU A 198 21.14 3.66 15.98
C GLU A 198 20.64 4.76 16.90
N TYR A 199 19.90 4.37 17.94
CA TYR A 199 19.55 5.24 19.05
C TYR A 199 19.53 4.43 20.35
N LYS A 200 20.58 4.57 21.18
CA LYS A 200 20.74 3.83 22.45
C LYS A 200 20.03 4.51 23.62
N GLY A 201 18.81 5.01 23.39
CA GLY A 201 18.02 5.70 24.40
C GLY A 201 16.60 5.17 24.50
N PRO A 202 15.82 5.69 25.48
CA PRO A 202 14.46 5.24 25.72
C PRO A 202 13.50 5.78 24.66
N VAL A 203 12.76 4.88 24.03
CA VAL A 203 11.75 5.18 23.01
C VAL A 203 10.36 4.76 23.47
N GLY A 204 9.36 5.55 23.07
CA GLY A 204 7.95 5.23 23.23
C GLY A 204 7.36 4.77 21.90
N LEU A 205 6.60 3.68 21.91
CA LEU A 205 5.94 3.18 20.69
C LEU A 205 4.48 3.60 20.65
N LEU A 206 4.08 4.26 19.56
CA LEU A 206 2.68 4.57 19.27
C LEU A 206 2.15 3.60 18.21
N VAL A 207 1.41 2.59 18.65
CA VAL A 207 0.79 1.59 17.78
C VAL A 207 -0.38 2.21 17.02
N CYS A 208 -0.40 2.05 15.71
CA CYS A 208 -1.45 2.56 14.84
C CYS A 208 -2.06 1.42 14.02
N ALA A 209 -3.39 1.41 13.92
CA ALA A 209 -4.12 0.40 13.15
C ALA A 209 -3.92 0.53 11.63
N CYS A 210 -3.45 1.69 11.15
CA CYS A 210 -3.20 1.91 9.73
C CYS A 210 -1.84 1.38 9.29
N ALA A 211 -0.83 1.50 10.14
CA ALA A 211 0.56 1.08 9.91
C ALA A 211 1.29 1.10 11.25
N GLY A 212 2.32 0.27 11.43
CA GLY A 212 3.04 0.20 12.70
C GLY A 212 2.31 -0.67 13.72
N ASP A 213 2.22 -1.94 13.36
CA ASP A 213 1.89 -3.00 14.31
C ASP A 213 2.92 -3.03 15.46
N GLU A 214 2.48 -3.47 16.64
CA GLU A 214 3.32 -3.46 17.84
C GLU A 214 4.58 -4.32 17.69
N ASP A 215 4.47 -5.50 17.09
CA ASP A 215 5.60 -6.41 16.93
C ASP A 215 6.62 -5.84 15.95
N ARG A 216 6.16 -5.25 14.85
CA ARG A 216 7.05 -4.58 13.90
C ARG A 216 7.73 -3.36 14.51
N LEU A 217 7.03 -2.56 15.32
CA LEU A 217 7.63 -1.40 15.99
C LEU A 217 8.68 -1.82 17.03
N LYS A 218 8.45 -2.90 17.77
CA LYS A 218 9.44 -3.48 18.69
C LYS A 218 10.66 -4.01 17.96
N ASP A 219 10.45 -4.73 16.86
CA ASP A 219 11.52 -5.24 16.00
C ASP A 219 12.41 -4.10 15.46
N ILE A 220 11.80 -3.04 14.94
CA ILE A 220 12.54 -1.83 14.51
C ILE A 220 13.30 -1.21 15.68
N ALA A 221 12.68 -1.02 16.84
CA ALA A 221 13.35 -0.46 18.02
C ALA A 221 14.55 -1.31 18.47
N SER A 222 14.40 -2.64 18.46
CA SER A 222 15.48 -3.58 18.74
C SER A 222 16.65 -3.43 17.76
N LYS A 223 16.36 -3.39 16.46
CA LYS A 223 17.36 -3.20 15.40
C LYS A 223 18.04 -1.83 15.47
N MET A 224 17.34 -0.80 15.94
CA MET A 224 17.88 0.53 16.24
C MET A 224 18.67 0.57 17.58
N LYS A 225 18.78 -0.54 18.31
CA LYS A 225 19.42 -0.64 19.64
C LYS A 225 18.76 0.28 20.69
N SER A 226 17.47 0.54 20.55
CA SER A 226 16.67 1.38 21.43
C SER A 226 16.01 0.59 22.55
N GLU A 227 15.82 1.25 23.70
CA GLU A 227 15.10 0.68 24.84
C GLU A 227 13.63 1.09 24.75
N VAL A 228 12.73 0.13 24.62
CA VAL A 228 11.29 0.43 24.61
C VAL A 228 10.79 0.59 26.06
N VAL A 229 10.49 1.82 26.46
CA VAL A 229 10.07 2.13 27.85
C VAL A 229 8.56 2.20 28.03
N ALA A 230 7.82 2.44 26.95
CA ALA A 230 6.37 2.46 26.97
C ALA A 230 5.77 2.23 25.59
N ILE A 231 4.58 1.65 25.58
CA ILE A 231 3.78 1.42 24.38
C ILE A 231 2.38 1.96 24.66
N THR A 232 1.81 2.63 23.68
CA THR A 232 0.41 3.04 23.72
C THR A 232 -0.20 3.00 22.32
N LYS A 233 -1.53 2.99 22.25
CA LYS A 233 -2.27 2.89 20.98
C LYS A 233 -2.79 4.26 20.57
N CYS A 234 -2.84 4.50 19.27
CA CYS A 234 -3.52 5.65 18.69
C CYS A 234 -4.99 5.67 19.13
N LYS A 235 -5.52 6.87 19.43
CA LYS A 235 -6.91 7.07 19.90
C LYS A 235 -8.00 6.48 18.99
N ASN A 236 -7.69 6.30 17.71
CA ASN A 236 -8.60 5.75 16.71
C ASN A 236 -8.48 4.24 16.53
N VAL A 237 -7.58 3.57 17.25
CA VAL A 237 -7.48 2.12 17.24
C VAL A 237 -8.71 1.52 17.90
N VAL A 238 -9.31 0.54 17.23
CA VAL A 238 -10.38 -0.32 17.72
C VAL A 238 -9.97 -1.75 17.44
N GLU A 239 -10.16 -2.62 18.43
CA GLU A 239 -9.92 -4.04 18.25
C GLU A 239 -11.16 -4.72 17.67
N VAL A 240 -10.98 -5.42 16.57
CA VAL A 240 -12.03 -6.13 15.84
C VAL A 240 -11.53 -7.54 15.54
N LYS A 241 -12.12 -8.54 16.20
CA LYS A 241 -11.81 -9.97 15.99
C LYS A 241 -10.30 -10.27 16.06
N GLY A 242 -9.61 -9.70 17.06
CA GLY A 242 -8.16 -9.90 17.24
C GLY A 242 -7.26 -9.08 16.30
N THR A 243 -7.82 -8.18 15.50
CA THR A 243 -7.06 -7.27 14.63
C THR A 243 -7.35 -5.81 14.95
N TYR A 244 -6.37 -4.92 14.78
CA TYR A 244 -6.58 -3.49 14.94
C TYR A 244 -7.16 -2.86 13.68
N LYS A 245 -8.21 -2.06 13.86
CA LYS A 245 -8.85 -1.26 12.82
C LYS A 245 -8.90 0.20 13.24
N CYS A 246 -8.70 1.10 12.28
CA CYS A 246 -8.84 2.53 12.52
C CYS A 246 -10.31 2.96 12.41
N LYS A 247 -10.78 3.84 13.30
CA LYS A 247 -12.11 4.47 13.20
C LYS A 247 -12.24 5.30 11.92
N THR A 248 -11.24 6.13 11.62
CA THR A 248 -11.24 7.06 10.48
C THR A 248 -9.89 7.03 9.75
N PRO A 249 -9.57 5.95 9.02
CA PRO A 249 -8.28 5.80 8.34
C PRO A 249 -7.99 6.98 7.41
N GLY A 250 -6.81 7.61 7.53
CA GLY A 250 -6.42 8.78 6.75
C GLY A 250 -6.91 10.12 7.31
N LYS A 251 -7.82 10.11 8.30
CA LYS A 251 -8.19 11.29 9.11
C LYS A 251 -7.67 11.10 10.54
N CYS A 252 -6.39 11.39 10.73
CA CYS A 252 -5.67 11.14 11.98
C CYS A 252 -6.12 12.09 13.11
N PRO A 253 -6.33 11.59 14.34
CA PRO A 253 -6.64 12.44 15.48
C PRO A 253 -5.35 12.98 16.11
N GLY A 254 -5.44 14.09 16.84
CA GLY A 254 -4.31 14.60 17.62
C GLY A 254 -3.89 13.61 18.73
N GLN A 255 -2.59 13.29 18.79
CA GLN A 255 -2.02 12.28 19.70
C GLN A 255 -1.33 12.88 20.93
N ALA A 256 -1.55 14.15 21.26
CA ALA A 256 -0.86 14.83 22.36
C ALA A 256 -0.91 14.05 23.69
N GLY A 257 -2.07 13.50 24.05
CA GLY A 257 -2.22 12.68 25.27
C GLY A 257 -1.38 11.39 25.25
N ALA A 258 -1.31 10.71 24.10
CA ALA A 258 -0.48 9.52 23.94
C ALA A 258 1.01 9.86 24.05
N VAL A 259 1.45 10.97 23.42
CA VAL A 259 2.83 11.46 23.50
C VAL A 259 3.18 11.87 24.94
N MET A 260 2.30 12.59 25.64
CA MET A 260 2.51 12.95 27.05
C MET A 260 2.62 11.71 27.94
N TYR A 261 1.78 10.69 27.70
CA TYR A 261 1.89 9.40 28.40
C TYR A 261 3.26 8.75 28.16
N LEU A 262 3.70 8.61 26.92
CA LEU A 262 5.01 8.03 26.59
C LEU A 262 6.15 8.80 27.28
N LYS A 263 6.13 10.13 27.23
CA LYS A 263 7.12 10.98 27.92
C LYS A 263 7.09 10.80 29.44
N SER A 264 5.91 10.68 30.05
CA SER A 264 5.77 10.43 31.50
C SER A 264 6.36 9.09 31.93
N LYS A 265 6.52 8.14 31.00
CA LYS A 265 7.17 6.84 31.21
C LYS A 265 8.66 6.85 30.87
N GLY A 266 9.24 8.02 30.57
CA GLY A 266 10.67 8.18 30.31
C GLY A 266 11.05 8.16 28.83
N ALA A 267 10.11 8.06 27.90
CA ALA A 267 10.41 8.10 26.47
C ALA A 267 11.01 9.46 26.08
N LYS A 268 12.16 9.43 25.41
CA LYS A 268 12.85 10.61 24.86
C LYS A 268 12.61 10.79 23.36
N ARG A 269 12.12 9.75 22.69
CA ARG A 269 11.64 9.75 21.30
C ARG A 269 10.33 8.99 21.21
#